data_AF-A0A2M8KSG1-F1
#
_entry.id   AF-A0A2M8KSG1-F1
#
_cell.length_a   1.000
_cell.length_b   1.000
_cell.length_c   1.000
_cell.angle_alpha   90.00
_cell.angle_beta   90.00
_cell.angle_gamma   90.00
#
_symmetry.space_group_name_H-M   'P 1'
#
loop_
_entity.id
_entity.type
_entity.pdbx_description
1 polymer ?
#
loop_
_entity_poly.entity_id
_entity_poly.type
_entity_poly.pdbx_seq_one_letter_code
_entity_poly.pdbx_strand_id
1 'polypeptide(L)'
;MPSKKLTHYEYLKKHWSGRLRKVQKKAYARHGDSLAWIHSSAQKLLLGSTGLFLLTQPVATSAIARVTQSQNAQVKTLEKSHHTNQTLVTQLASQLPNTIDPLTIEQESNVIQTLSSYFNLRLFATLDNKRLNRSYGLIGAEQHLTRYPGDSIPTHFHTQADTIFAPSGVAPGRGAWGYFANSKEELTTADIEREKWYIAVPTFLSPGWQEDPNSLYTFFKYRKMLVVNPQNGKAVIADIADTGPAEWTGKHLGGSPEIMDYLERQDGTARGPVLYFFIDDPGDTVHLGPIQVQ
;
A
#
# COMPACT_ATOMS: atom_id res chain seq x y z
N MET A 1 21.26 35.17 -13.26
CA MET A 1 20.58 35.75 -12.07
C MET A 1 20.60 34.72 -10.95
N PRO A 2 21.05 35.05 -9.73
CA PRO A 2 21.12 34.08 -8.64
C PRO A 2 19.73 33.78 -8.09
N SER A 3 19.37 32.49 -8.02
CA SER A 3 18.12 31.99 -7.44
C SER A 3 18.01 32.41 -5.97
N LYS A 4 16.99 33.20 -5.63
CA LYS A 4 16.70 33.64 -4.26
C LYS A 4 16.47 32.40 -3.39
N LYS A 5 17.39 32.11 -2.46
CA LYS A 5 17.21 31.02 -1.48
C LYS A 5 15.98 31.32 -0.64
N LEU A 6 14.98 30.43 -0.67
CA LEU A 6 13.78 30.54 0.15
C LEU A 6 14.19 30.58 1.62
N THR A 7 13.56 31.45 2.39
CA THR A 7 13.69 31.43 3.85
C THR A 7 13.15 30.10 4.40
N HIS A 8 13.62 29.68 5.57
CA HIS A 8 13.16 28.43 6.20
C HIS A 8 11.64 28.39 6.38
N TYR A 9 11.03 29.54 6.70
CA TYR A 9 9.58 29.68 6.78
C TYR A 9 8.89 29.48 5.43
N GLU A 10 9.38 30.08 4.34
CA GLU A 10 8.79 29.92 3.01
C GLU A 10 8.91 28.48 2.50
N TYR A 11 10.01 27.81 2.83
CA TYR A 11 10.21 26.38 2.58
C TYR A 11 9.15 25.54 3.29
N LEU A 12 8.99 25.72 4.62
CA LEU A 12 7.98 24.99 5.40
C LEU A 12 6.56 25.29 4.93
N LYS A 13 6.23 26.55 4.67
CA LYS A 13 4.93 26.97 4.15
C LYS A 13 4.62 26.31 2.81
N LYS A 14 5.61 26.23 1.90
CA LYS A 14 5.47 25.57 0.60
C LYS A 14 5.23 24.07 0.77
N HIS A 15 6.00 23.40 1.63
CA HIS A 15 5.85 21.96 1.89
C HIS A 15 4.49 21.64 2.55
N TRP A 16 4.09 22.42 3.56
CA TRP A 16 2.81 22.26 4.24
C TRP A 16 1.63 22.49 3.29
N SER A 17 1.67 23.56 2.50
CA SER A 17 0.64 23.87 1.50
C SER A 17 0.56 22.79 0.42
N GLY A 18 1.71 22.25 0.00
CA GLY A 18 1.79 21.12 -0.94
C GLY A 18 1.15 19.86 -0.37
N ARG A 19 1.44 19.53 0.90
CA ARG A 19 0.84 18.39 1.60
C ARG A 19 -0.67 18.55 1.73
N LEU A 20 -1.14 19.74 2.14
CA LEU A 20 -2.56 20.04 2.27
C LEU A 20 -3.30 19.88 0.94
N ARG A 21 -2.75 20.42 -0.16
CA ARG A 21 -3.33 20.25 -1.50
C ARG A 21 -3.39 18.79 -1.94
N LYS A 22 -2.34 18.00 -1.64
CA LYS A 22 -2.35 16.56 -1.93
C LYS A 22 -3.44 15.83 -1.16
N VAL A 23 -3.58 16.12 0.14
CA VAL A 23 -4.65 15.54 0.99
C VAL A 23 -6.02 15.95 0.47
N GLN A 24 -6.24 17.23 0.16
CA GLN A 24 -7.49 17.72 -0.42
C GLN A 24 -7.81 17.03 -1.75
N LYS A 25 -6.84 16.91 -2.65
CA LYS A 25 -7.02 16.22 -3.94
C LYS A 25 -7.34 14.74 -3.74
N LYS A 26 -6.68 14.06 -2.81
CA LYS A 26 -6.98 12.66 -2.46
C LYS A 26 -8.38 12.51 -1.87
N ALA A 27 -8.76 13.38 -0.93
CA ALA A 27 -10.09 13.36 -0.32
C ALA A 27 -11.19 13.62 -1.36
N TYR A 28 -10.99 14.59 -2.25
CA TYR A 28 -11.95 14.90 -3.32
C TYR A 28 -11.98 13.81 -4.40
N ALA A 29 -10.85 13.18 -4.74
CA ALA A 29 -10.84 12.06 -5.67
C ALA A 29 -11.57 10.82 -5.13
N ARG A 30 -11.49 10.59 -3.80
CA ARG A 30 -12.13 9.44 -3.14
C ARG A 30 -13.60 9.66 -2.78
N HIS A 31 -13.97 10.90 -2.46
CA HIS A 31 -15.28 11.24 -1.89
C HIS A 31 -15.96 12.40 -2.61
N GLY A 32 -15.53 12.72 -3.83
CA GLY A 32 -16.01 13.86 -4.62
C GLY A 32 -17.53 13.83 -4.80
N ASP A 33 -18.09 12.66 -5.09
CA ASP A 33 -19.53 12.47 -5.26
C ASP A 33 -20.31 12.70 -3.95
N SER A 34 -19.79 12.21 -2.82
CA SER A 34 -20.39 12.44 -1.50
C SER A 34 -20.33 13.92 -1.11
N LEU A 35 -19.22 14.60 -1.40
CA LEU A 35 -19.05 16.04 -1.14
C LEU A 35 -19.92 16.89 -2.06
N ALA A 36 -20.04 16.52 -3.34
CA ALA A 36 -20.93 17.15 -4.31
C ALA A 36 -22.40 16.93 -3.96
N TRP A 37 -22.76 15.75 -3.44
CA TRP A 37 -24.09 15.47 -2.91
C TRP A 37 -24.41 16.33 -1.67
N ILE A 38 -23.48 16.46 -0.72
CA ILE A 38 -23.65 17.35 0.45
C ILE A 38 -23.81 18.80 -0.03
N HIS A 39 -22.97 19.25 -0.95
CA HIS A 39 -23.02 20.62 -1.48
C HIS A 39 -24.32 20.91 -2.23
N SER A 40 -24.76 20.01 -3.11
CA SER A 40 -26.02 20.15 -3.86
C SER A 40 -27.26 20.01 -2.96
N SER A 41 -27.17 19.21 -1.90
CA SER A 41 -28.23 19.10 -0.87
C SER A 41 -28.26 20.34 0.03
N ALA A 42 -27.11 20.93 0.34
CA ALA A 42 -27.02 22.19 1.08
C ALA A 42 -27.49 23.40 0.25
N GLN A 43 -27.25 23.40 -1.07
CA GLN A 43 -27.79 24.43 -1.98
C GLN A 43 -29.32 24.44 -2.04
N LYS A 44 -29.98 23.28 -1.86
CA LYS A 44 -31.45 23.20 -1.71
C LYS A 44 -31.97 23.72 -0.36
N LEU A 45 -31.07 24.03 0.57
CA LEU A 45 -31.37 24.47 1.94
C LEU A 45 -30.97 25.93 2.22
N LEU A 46 -30.48 26.66 1.21
CA LEU A 46 -29.93 28.01 1.35
C LEU A 46 -30.62 29.04 0.44
N LEU A 47 -31.89 29.34 0.73
CA LEU A 47 -32.44 30.68 0.54
C LEU A 47 -32.45 31.36 1.91
N GLY A 48 -31.30 31.94 2.30
CA GLY A 48 -31.19 32.73 3.53
C GLY A 48 -29.80 32.67 4.16
N SER A 49 -29.00 33.72 3.91
CA SER A 49 -27.79 34.14 4.64
C SER A 49 -26.61 33.17 4.79
N THR A 50 -25.54 33.52 4.07
CA THR A 50 -24.13 33.52 4.53
C THR A 50 -23.83 32.95 5.92
N GLY A 51 -22.98 31.90 5.93
CA GLY A 51 -21.87 31.77 6.88
C GLY A 51 -22.17 31.23 8.29
N LEU A 52 -21.71 29.99 8.54
CA LEU A 52 -21.25 29.49 9.85
C LEU A 52 -22.29 29.10 10.94
N PHE A 53 -23.53 28.72 10.60
CA PHE A 53 -24.52 28.31 11.62
C PHE A 53 -24.97 26.82 11.63
N LEU A 54 -24.34 25.93 10.86
CA LEU A 54 -24.81 24.53 10.76
C LEU A 54 -24.38 23.59 11.91
N LEU A 55 -23.80 24.10 13.01
CA LEU A 55 -23.42 23.27 14.17
C LEU A 55 -24.23 23.52 15.44
N THR A 56 -25.29 24.35 15.43
CA THR A 56 -25.98 24.73 16.67
C THR A 56 -27.51 24.64 16.66
N GLN A 57 -28.15 24.03 15.66
CA GLN A 57 -29.62 23.92 15.63
C GLN A 57 -30.09 22.45 15.70
N PRO A 58 -30.92 22.07 16.70
CA PRO A 58 -31.41 20.70 16.88
C PRO A 58 -32.50 20.29 15.87
N VAL A 59 -32.93 21.19 14.98
CA VAL A 59 -34.05 20.99 14.05
C VAL A 59 -33.69 20.09 12.85
N ALA A 60 -32.40 19.81 12.61
CA ALA A 60 -31.95 18.90 11.54
C ALA A 60 -32.18 17.41 11.85
N THR A 61 -32.55 17.05 13.09
CA THR A 61 -32.63 15.64 13.52
C THR A 61 -33.77 14.85 12.85
N SER A 62 -34.91 15.48 12.56
CA SER A 62 -36.10 14.78 12.03
C SER A 62 -36.06 14.54 10.52
N ALA A 63 -35.36 15.37 9.75
CA ALA A 63 -35.13 15.16 8.32
C ALA A 63 -34.01 14.13 8.05
N ILE A 64 -32.98 14.11 8.90
CA ILE A 64 -31.91 13.09 8.85
C ILE A 64 -32.45 11.71 9.22
N ALA A 65 -33.39 11.63 10.18
CA ALA A 65 -33.99 10.38 10.62
C ALA A 65 -34.80 9.61 9.54
N ARG A 66 -35.24 10.29 8.47
CA ARG A 66 -35.93 9.62 7.34
C ARG A 66 -34.97 9.13 6.25
N VAL A 67 -33.76 9.69 6.18
CA VAL A 67 -32.70 9.24 5.25
C VAL A 67 -31.93 8.04 5.82
N THR A 68 -31.84 7.91 7.14
CA THR A 68 -31.12 6.83 7.83
C THR A 68 -31.77 5.45 7.73
N GLN A 69 -33.07 5.35 7.41
CA GLN A 69 -33.74 4.04 7.29
C GLN A 69 -33.24 3.19 6.11
N SER A 70 -32.65 3.81 5.06
CA SER A 70 -32.02 3.10 3.94
C SER A 70 -30.50 2.88 4.11
N GLN A 71 -29.88 3.39 5.17
CA GLN A 71 -28.41 3.46 5.33
C GLN A 71 -27.84 2.59 6.47
N ASN A 72 -28.70 1.91 7.23
CA ASN A 72 -28.28 1.11 8.39
C ASN A 72 -27.35 -0.07 8.04
N ALA A 73 -27.33 -0.57 6.80
CA ALA A 73 -26.44 -1.65 6.40
C ALA A 73 -25.01 -1.15 6.11
N GLN A 74 -24.85 -0.08 5.34
CA GLN A 74 -23.53 0.46 4.98
C GLN A 74 -22.81 1.09 6.18
N VAL A 75 -23.52 1.81 7.05
CA VAL A 75 -22.91 2.43 8.24
C VAL A 75 -22.46 1.36 9.25
N LYS A 76 -23.26 0.31 9.49
CA LYS A 76 -22.86 -0.81 10.35
C LYS A 76 -21.65 -1.58 9.81
N THR A 77 -21.57 -1.77 8.49
CA THR A 77 -20.41 -2.43 7.86
C THR A 77 -19.14 -1.59 7.97
N LEU A 78 -19.24 -0.26 7.79
CA LEU A 78 -18.11 0.65 7.96
C LEU A 78 -17.63 0.72 9.41
N GLU A 79 -18.54 0.85 10.38
CA GLU A 79 -18.19 0.85 11.81
C GLU A 79 -17.57 -0.48 12.26
N LYS A 80 -18.12 -1.61 11.80
CA LYS A 80 -17.55 -2.94 12.06
C LYS A 80 -16.13 -3.05 11.50
N SER A 81 -15.91 -2.65 10.25
CA SER A 81 -14.59 -2.69 9.61
C SER A 81 -13.56 -1.79 10.31
N HIS A 82 -13.96 -0.58 10.75
CA HIS A 82 -13.08 0.31 11.51
C HIS A 82 -12.72 -0.28 12.87
N HIS A 83 -13.68 -0.88 13.58
CA HIS A 83 -13.42 -1.55 14.84
C HIS A 83 -12.48 -2.74 14.66
N THR A 84 -12.74 -3.62 13.68
CA THR A 84 -11.90 -4.77 13.36
C THR A 84 -10.45 -4.34 13.04
N ASN A 85 -10.26 -3.27 12.27
CA ASN A 85 -8.93 -2.75 11.96
C ASN A 85 -8.19 -2.20 13.20
N GLN A 86 -8.89 -1.52 14.10
CA GLN A 86 -8.29 -1.04 15.35
C GLN A 86 -7.87 -2.22 16.24
N THR A 87 -8.71 -3.25 16.36
CA THR A 87 -8.37 -4.46 17.10
C THR A 87 -7.15 -5.16 16.51
N LEU A 88 -7.08 -5.28 15.19
CA LEU A 88 -5.90 -5.82 14.49
C LEU A 88 -4.64 -5.04 14.86
N VAL A 89 -4.68 -3.71 14.74
CA VAL A 89 -3.52 -2.86 15.04
C VAL A 89 -3.08 -2.99 16.50
N THR A 90 -4.02 -3.00 17.46
CA THR A 90 -3.70 -3.19 18.87
C THR A 90 -3.09 -4.56 19.15
N GLN A 91 -3.64 -5.62 18.54
CA GLN A 91 -3.12 -6.98 18.69
C GLN A 91 -1.70 -7.10 18.12
N LEU A 92 -1.45 -6.58 16.92
CA LEU A 92 -0.12 -6.55 16.32
C LEU A 92 0.86 -5.75 17.19
N ALA A 93 0.47 -4.57 17.68
CA ALA A 93 1.33 -3.77 18.55
C ALA A 93 1.76 -4.51 19.83
N SER A 94 0.92 -5.39 20.37
CA SER A 94 1.26 -6.21 21.54
C SER A 94 2.20 -7.38 21.24
N GLN A 95 2.26 -7.82 19.97
CA GLN A 95 3.07 -8.97 19.53
C GLN A 95 4.42 -8.55 18.94
N LEU A 96 4.53 -7.32 18.46
CA LEU A 96 5.72 -6.82 17.81
C LEU A 96 6.73 -6.22 18.81
N PRO A 97 8.03 -6.32 18.51
CA PRO A 97 9.05 -5.63 19.29
C PRO A 97 8.88 -4.09 19.21
N ASN A 98 9.35 -3.40 20.25
CA ASN A 98 9.35 -1.92 20.29
C ASN A 98 10.27 -1.30 19.23
N THR A 99 11.26 -2.06 18.75
CA THR A 99 12.23 -1.68 17.72
C THR A 99 12.04 -2.55 16.48
N ILE A 100 12.49 -2.08 15.32
CA ILE A 100 12.30 -2.79 14.04
C ILE A 100 13.42 -3.82 13.85
N ASP A 101 13.25 -4.95 14.53
CA ASP A 101 14.20 -6.07 14.55
C ASP A 101 13.57 -7.34 13.96
N PRO A 102 14.37 -8.34 13.56
CA PRO A 102 13.85 -9.64 13.16
C PRO A 102 12.96 -10.23 14.25
N LEU A 103 11.82 -10.80 13.85
CA LEU A 103 10.92 -11.48 14.76
C LEU A 103 11.51 -12.83 15.19
N THR A 104 11.27 -13.22 16.43
CA THR A 104 11.51 -14.59 16.88
C THR A 104 10.51 -15.55 16.22
N ILE A 105 10.81 -16.85 16.20
CA ILE A 105 9.90 -17.87 15.64
C ILE A 105 8.52 -17.81 16.31
N GLU A 106 8.48 -17.59 17.63
CA GLU A 106 7.23 -17.45 18.39
C GLU A 106 6.45 -16.20 17.98
N GLN A 107 7.14 -15.06 17.83
CA GLN A 107 6.52 -13.83 17.34
C GLN A 107 5.98 -13.99 15.91
N GLU A 108 6.75 -14.60 15.01
CA GLU A 108 6.30 -14.92 13.64
C GLU A 108 5.03 -15.78 13.68
N SER A 109 5.02 -16.84 14.49
CA SER A 109 3.87 -17.73 14.63
C SER A 109 2.61 -16.98 15.12
N ASN A 110 2.74 -16.16 16.15
CA ASN A 110 1.62 -15.40 16.72
C ASN A 110 1.07 -14.36 15.74
N VAL A 111 1.96 -13.66 15.04
CA VAL A 111 1.60 -12.67 14.02
C VAL A 111 0.95 -13.36 12.82
N ILE A 112 1.51 -14.47 12.33
CA ILE A 112 0.95 -15.26 11.23
C ILE A 112 -0.44 -15.74 11.57
N GLN A 113 -0.66 -16.31 12.77
CA GLN A 113 -1.97 -16.76 13.21
C GLN A 113 -2.98 -15.61 13.22
N THR A 114 -2.57 -14.45 13.75
CA THR A 114 -3.38 -13.23 13.77
C THR A 114 -3.75 -12.82 12.35
N LEU A 115 -2.77 -12.56 11.49
CA LEU A 115 -2.99 -12.08 10.12
C LEU A 115 -3.79 -13.09 9.27
N SER A 116 -3.51 -14.39 9.40
CA SER A 116 -4.23 -15.45 8.69
C SER A 116 -5.71 -15.44 9.04
N SER A 117 -6.05 -15.20 10.32
CA SER A 117 -7.43 -15.11 10.78
C SER A 117 -8.14 -13.85 10.28
N TYR A 118 -7.48 -12.69 10.27
CA TYR A 118 -8.10 -11.43 9.83
C TYR A 118 -8.27 -11.34 8.32
N PHE A 119 -7.35 -11.91 7.54
CA PHE A 119 -7.37 -11.81 6.08
C PHE A 119 -7.88 -13.08 5.39
N ASN A 120 -8.12 -14.16 6.14
CA ASN A 120 -8.51 -15.47 5.62
C ASN A 120 -7.54 -15.99 4.55
N LEU A 121 -6.25 -15.93 4.87
CA LEU A 121 -5.14 -16.37 4.02
C LEU A 121 -4.30 -17.42 4.75
N ARG A 122 -3.72 -18.35 3.99
CA ARG A 122 -2.73 -19.30 4.52
C ARG A 122 -1.34 -18.67 4.43
N LEU A 123 -0.85 -18.14 5.55
CA LEU A 123 0.41 -17.39 5.62
C LEU A 123 1.55 -18.20 6.24
N PHE A 124 2.77 -17.98 5.75
CA PHE A 124 3.96 -18.69 6.21
C PHE A 124 5.19 -17.79 6.27
N ALA A 125 6.02 -17.93 7.32
CA ALA A 125 7.37 -17.35 7.35
C ALA A 125 8.37 -18.19 6.53
N THR A 126 8.14 -19.51 6.49
CA THR A 126 8.92 -20.48 5.73
C THR A 126 7.97 -21.31 4.87
N LEU A 127 8.22 -21.35 3.56
CA LEU A 127 7.45 -22.14 2.58
C LEU A 127 8.43 -22.98 1.76
N ASP A 128 8.15 -24.27 1.55
CA ASP A 128 9.05 -25.21 0.87
C ASP A 128 10.49 -25.23 1.41
N ASN A 129 10.61 -25.14 2.74
CA ASN A 129 11.88 -25.01 3.49
C ASN A 129 12.73 -23.78 3.09
N LYS A 130 12.12 -22.77 2.46
CA LYS A 130 12.77 -21.52 2.05
C LYS A 130 12.12 -20.35 2.79
N ARG A 131 12.93 -19.37 3.18
CA ARG A 131 12.47 -18.19 3.91
C ARG A 131 13.33 -16.97 3.61
N LEU A 132 12.80 -15.78 3.86
CA LEU A 132 13.64 -14.58 3.92
C LEU A 132 14.41 -14.53 5.25
N ASN A 133 15.45 -13.71 5.29
CA ASN A 133 16.25 -13.47 6.50
C ASN A 133 15.46 -12.78 7.63
N ARG A 134 14.31 -12.17 7.32
CA ARG A 134 13.39 -11.55 8.28
C ARG A 134 12.00 -11.36 7.66
N SER A 135 11.00 -11.17 8.51
CA SER A 135 9.58 -10.96 8.18
C SER A 135 9.02 -9.62 8.69
N TYR A 136 9.83 -8.88 9.47
CA TYR A 136 9.53 -7.52 9.94
C TYR A 136 10.69 -6.59 9.58
N GLY A 137 10.38 -5.48 8.91
CA GLY A 137 11.40 -4.65 8.33
C GLY A 137 10.89 -3.30 7.86
N LEU A 138 11.79 -2.57 7.19
CA LEU A 138 11.52 -1.23 6.68
C LEU A 138 11.34 -1.33 5.17
N ILE A 139 10.13 -1.07 4.70
CA ILE A 139 9.88 -0.89 3.27
C ILE A 139 10.32 0.49 2.84
N GLY A 140 10.90 0.60 1.65
CA GLY A 140 11.17 1.88 1.01
C GLY A 140 10.60 1.93 -0.40
N ALA A 141 10.41 3.14 -0.91
CA ALA A 141 9.91 3.31 -2.27
C ALA A 141 10.95 2.90 -3.31
N GLU A 142 10.45 2.20 -4.32
CA GLU A 142 11.17 1.83 -5.55
C GLU A 142 10.55 2.55 -6.76
N GLN A 143 11.24 2.50 -7.89
CA GLN A 143 10.72 2.98 -9.18
C GLN A 143 9.88 1.89 -9.84
N HIS A 144 9.09 2.21 -10.86
CA HIS A 144 8.45 1.18 -11.66
C HIS A 144 9.47 0.26 -12.35
N LEU A 145 9.14 -1.01 -12.54
CA LEU A 145 9.98 -1.94 -13.30
C LEU A 145 9.67 -1.83 -14.80
N THR A 146 10.69 -1.92 -15.66
CA THR A 146 10.44 -2.01 -17.11
C THR A 146 9.69 -3.30 -17.44
N ARG A 147 8.51 -3.18 -18.07
CA ARG A 147 7.64 -4.34 -18.33
C ARG A 147 8.02 -5.13 -19.57
N TYR A 148 8.51 -4.43 -20.60
CA TYR A 148 8.92 -4.98 -21.89
C TYR A 148 10.02 -4.09 -22.52
N PRO A 149 10.71 -4.54 -23.58
CA PRO A 149 11.70 -3.72 -24.28
C PRO A 149 11.10 -2.42 -24.84
N GLY A 150 11.62 -1.27 -24.41
CA GLY A 150 11.10 0.04 -24.83
C GLY A 150 9.95 0.59 -24.00
N ASP A 151 9.61 -0.05 -22.87
CA ASP A 151 8.67 0.52 -21.91
C ASP A 151 9.21 1.83 -21.32
N SER A 152 8.31 2.81 -21.17
CA SER A 152 8.64 4.19 -20.78
C SER A 152 7.44 4.83 -20.13
N ILE A 153 7.63 5.88 -19.33
CA ILE A 153 6.54 6.57 -18.62
C ILE A 153 5.31 6.90 -19.50
N PRO A 154 5.45 7.43 -20.74
CA PRO A 154 4.30 7.69 -21.62
C PRO A 154 3.49 6.44 -21.99
N THR A 155 4.12 5.26 -22.02
CA THR A 155 3.47 3.99 -22.37
C THR A 155 3.22 3.10 -21.15
N HIS A 156 3.69 3.51 -19.97
CA HIS A 156 3.71 2.68 -18.77
C HIS A 156 2.30 2.49 -18.18
N PHE A 157 1.49 3.54 -18.21
CA PHE A 157 0.18 3.54 -17.56
C PHE A 157 -0.96 3.27 -18.54
N HIS A 158 -1.88 2.39 -18.14
CA HIS A 158 -3.07 2.04 -18.94
C HIS A 158 -4.32 2.81 -18.49
N THR A 159 -4.30 3.37 -17.29
CA THR A 159 -5.42 4.14 -16.73
C THR A 159 -4.98 5.55 -16.37
N GLN A 160 -5.88 6.52 -16.53
CA GLN A 160 -5.60 7.90 -16.11
C GLN A 160 -5.38 7.99 -14.59
N ALA A 161 -6.00 7.11 -13.82
CA ALA A 161 -5.84 7.07 -12.36
C ALA A 161 -4.41 6.73 -11.95
N ASP A 162 -3.75 5.80 -12.65
CA ASP A 162 -2.41 5.33 -12.29
C ASP A 162 -1.30 6.32 -12.71
N THR A 163 -1.59 7.26 -13.63
CA THR A 163 -0.62 8.30 -14.04
C THR A 163 -0.13 9.18 -12.88
N ILE A 164 -0.81 9.17 -11.73
CA ILE A 164 -0.34 9.84 -10.52
C ILE A 164 1.01 9.30 -10.03
N PHE A 165 1.38 8.07 -10.41
CA PHE A 165 2.63 7.40 -10.04
C PHE A 165 3.76 7.64 -11.06
N ALA A 166 3.47 8.26 -12.21
CA ALA A 166 4.47 8.61 -13.22
C ALA A 166 5.72 9.35 -12.69
N PRO A 167 5.63 10.26 -11.69
CA PRO A 167 6.81 10.92 -11.13
C PRO A 167 7.83 9.99 -10.47
N SER A 168 7.46 8.74 -10.12
CA SER A 168 8.39 7.74 -9.58
C SER A 168 9.41 7.25 -10.62
N GLY A 169 9.10 7.45 -11.91
CA GLY A 169 9.96 6.99 -13.01
C GLY A 169 9.90 5.48 -13.22
N VAL A 170 10.57 5.03 -14.27
CA VAL A 170 10.84 3.61 -14.55
C VAL A 170 12.32 3.36 -14.31
N ALA A 171 12.66 2.27 -13.64
CA ALA A 171 14.02 1.85 -13.37
C ALA A 171 14.80 1.71 -14.70
N PRO A 172 16.07 2.16 -14.75
CA PRO A 172 16.88 2.05 -15.97
C PRO A 172 17.33 0.61 -16.26
N GLY A 173 17.39 -0.24 -15.22
CA GLY A 173 17.72 -1.65 -15.30
C GLY A 173 16.47 -2.52 -15.45
N ARG A 174 16.69 -3.75 -15.89
CA ARG A 174 15.66 -4.80 -15.78
C ARG A 174 15.58 -5.24 -14.32
N GLY A 175 14.39 -5.58 -13.84
CA GLY A 175 14.25 -6.25 -12.55
C GLY A 175 15.01 -7.58 -12.55
N ALA A 176 15.16 -8.19 -11.38
CA ALA A 176 15.92 -9.43 -11.17
C ALA A 176 15.57 -10.56 -12.15
N TRP A 177 14.33 -10.59 -12.63
CA TRP A 177 13.81 -11.61 -13.54
C TRP A 177 13.62 -11.17 -14.99
N GLY A 178 14.19 -10.02 -15.38
CA GLY A 178 14.11 -9.49 -16.73
C GLY A 178 12.83 -8.69 -16.98
N TYR A 179 12.34 -8.77 -18.21
CA TYR A 179 11.03 -8.21 -18.58
C TYR A 179 9.90 -9.16 -18.21
N PHE A 180 8.71 -8.62 -18.02
CA PHE A 180 7.50 -9.40 -17.80
C PHE A 180 6.95 -9.96 -19.12
N ALA A 181 7.14 -9.23 -20.22
CA ALA A 181 6.78 -9.67 -21.58
C ALA A 181 7.89 -9.34 -22.59
N ASN A 182 7.93 -10.06 -23.72
CA ASN A 182 8.93 -9.84 -24.77
C ASN A 182 8.65 -8.58 -25.61
N SER A 183 7.41 -8.11 -25.61
CA SER A 183 6.94 -6.97 -26.39
C SER A 183 5.76 -6.29 -25.69
N LYS A 184 5.35 -5.12 -26.18
CA LYS A 184 4.16 -4.43 -25.67
C LYS A 184 2.89 -5.22 -25.99
N GLU A 185 2.88 -5.89 -27.14
CA GLU A 185 1.77 -6.66 -27.69
C GLU A 185 1.53 -7.96 -26.92
N GLU A 186 2.59 -8.54 -26.34
CA GLU A 186 2.54 -9.73 -25.49
C GLU A 186 2.23 -9.42 -24.02
N LEU A 187 2.19 -8.14 -23.62
CA LEU A 187 1.97 -7.74 -22.23
C LEU A 187 0.54 -8.08 -21.79
N THR A 188 0.42 -8.92 -20.76
CA THR A 188 -0.88 -9.33 -20.22
C THR A 188 -1.34 -8.44 -19.06
N THR A 189 -2.62 -8.54 -18.70
CA THR A 189 -3.13 -7.89 -17.48
C THR A 189 -2.46 -8.43 -16.22
N ALA A 190 -2.11 -9.73 -16.19
CA ALA A 190 -1.39 -10.32 -15.08
C ALA A 190 0.02 -9.69 -14.92
N ASP A 191 0.70 -9.40 -16.03
CA ASP A 191 2.01 -8.73 -16.00
C ASP A 191 1.91 -7.29 -15.50
N ILE A 192 0.87 -6.57 -15.91
CA ILE A 192 0.58 -5.21 -15.45
C ILE A 192 0.30 -5.21 -13.95
N GLU A 193 -0.60 -6.07 -13.47
CA GLU A 193 -0.92 -6.14 -12.04
C GLU A 193 0.28 -6.60 -11.21
N ARG A 194 1.11 -7.50 -11.76
CA ARG A 194 2.33 -7.95 -11.11
C ARG A 194 3.34 -6.83 -10.93
N GLU A 195 3.59 -6.04 -11.97
CA GLU A 195 4.46 -4.87 -11.85
C GLU A 195 3.81 -3.80 -10.95
N LYS A 196 2.51 -3.60 -11.02
CA LYS A 196 1.80 -2.64 -10.17
C LYS A 196 1.91 -2.99 -8.69
N TRP A 197 1.75 -4.26 -8.35
CA TRP A 197 1.76 -4.78 -6.98
C TRP A 197 3.01 -5.59 -6.68
N TYR A 198 4.19 -5.04 -7.00
CA TYR A 198 5.44 -5.74 -6.73
C TYR A 198 6.17 -5.27 -5.47
N ILE A 199 6.87 -6.22 -4.86
CA ILE A 199 7.91 -5.95 -3.88
C ILE A 199 9.28 -6.41 -4.38
N ALA A 200 10.31 -5.69 -3.91
CA ALA A 200 11.70 -6.14 -3.98
C ALA A 200 12.08 -6.73 -2.62
N VAL A 201 12.62 -7.96 -2.63
CA VAL A 201 13.12 -8.61 -1.41
C VAL A 201 14.60 -8.94 -1.54
N PRO A 202 15.41 -8.88 -0.47
CA PRO A 202 16.84 -9.18 -0.55
C PRO A 202 17.07 -10.70 -0.61
N THR A 203 16.76 -11.32 -1.75
CA THR A 203 16.81 -12.79 -1.95
C THR A 203 18.19 -13.35 -1.64
N PHE A 204 19.25 -12.58 -1.92
CA PHE A 204 20.64 -12.94 -1.67
C PHE A 204 21.02 -13.04 -0.18
N LEU A 205 20.15 -12.57 0.72
CA LEU A 205 20.30 -12.75 2.17
C LEU A 205 19.51 -13.95 2.70
N SER A 206 18.71 -14.62 1.86
CA SER A 206 18.00 -15.83 2.24
C SER A 206 18.99 -16.90 2.73
N PRO A 207 18.70 -17.60 3.84
CA PRO A 207 19.42 -18.82 4.19
C PRO A 207 19.42 -19.79 3.00
N GLY A 208 20.58 -20.41 2.71
CA GLY A 208 20.73 -21.31 1.56
C GLY A 208 21.17 -20.65 0.25
N TRP A 209 21.34 -19.32 0.20
CA TRP A 209 21.69 -18.62 -1.04
C TRP A 209 23.07 -18.96 -1.59
N GLN A 210 24.06 -19.18 -0.72
CA GLN A 210 25.41 -19.52 -1.18
C GLN A 210 25.49 -20.97 -1.67
N GLU A 211 24.57 -21.82 -1.21
CA GLU A 211 24.51 -23.24 -1.49
C GLU A 211 23.75 -23.55 -2.78
N ASP A 212 22.58 -22.94 -2.99
CA ASP A 212 21.74 -23.17 -4.17
C ASP A 212 20.98 -21.90 -4.61
N PRO A 213 21.70 -20.91 -5.18
CA PRO A 213 21.10 -19.64 -5.59
C PRO A 213 20.06 -19.81 -6.70
N ASN A 214 20.19 -20.83 -7.56
CA ASN A 214 19.26 -21.05 -8.67
C ASN A 214 17.88 -21.53 -8.18
N SER A 215 17.86 -22.43 -7.20
CA SER A 215 16.62 -22.89 -6.57
C SER A 215 15.91 -21.76 -5.83
N LEU A 216 16.65 -20.93 -5.08
CA LEU A 216 16.07 -19.76 -4.41
C LEU A 216 15.60 -18.71 -5.41
N TYR A 217 16.39 -18.41 -6.44
CA TYR A 217 16.01 -17.48 -7.50
C TYR A 217 14.70 -17.89 -8.20
N THR A 218 14.53 -19.19 -8.46
CA THR A 218 13.30 -19.74 -9.05
C THR A 218 12.14 -19.70 -8.06
N PHE A 219 12.39 -20.05 -6.79
CA PHE A 219 11.37 -20.05 -5.75
C PHE A 219 10.78 -18.66 -5.47
N PHE A 220 11.64 -17.64 -5.41
CA PHE A 220 11.22 -16.27 -5.12
C PHE A 220 10.54 -15.59 -6.30
N LYS A 221 10.85 -16.00 -7.54
CA LYS A 221 10.24 -15.41 -8.75
C LYS A 221 8.72 -15.43 -8.66
N TYR A 222 8.12 -14.26 -8.57
CA TYR A 222 6.67 -14.05 -8.57
C TYR A 222 5.93 -14.82 -7.47
N ARG A 223 6.62 -15.02 -6.35
CA ARG A 223 5.99 -15.59 -5.16
C ARG A 223 5.11 -14.55 -4.51
N LYS A 224 3.86 -14.92 -4.21
CA LYS A 224 2.92 -14.04 -3.50
C LYS A 224 3.29 -13.89 -2.04
N MET A 225 3.20 -12.65 -1.56
CA MET A 225 3.36 -12.28 -0.17
C MET A 225 2.23 -11.36 0.26
N LEU A 226 1.81 -11.51 1.51
CA LEU A 226 1.02 -10.50 2.19
C LEU A 226 1.96 -9.46 2.77
N VAL A 227 1.75 -8.18 2.49
CA VAL A 227 2.50 -7.06 3.08
C VAL A 227 1.54 -6.20 3.89
N VAL A 228 1.84 -5.98 5.17
CA VAL A 228 0.96 -5.30 6.12
C VAL A 228 1.68 -4.12 6.75
N ASN A 229 1.03 -2.97 6.80
CA ASN A 229 1.44 -1.87 7.65
C ASN A 229 0.86 -2.11 9.07
N PRO A 230 1.69 -2.45 10.07
CA PRO A 230 1.20 -2.76 11.41
C PRO A 230 0.64 -1.55 12.17
N GLN A 231 0.86 -0.32 11.68
CA GLN A 231 0.44 0.91 12.35
C GLN A 231 -0.95 1.38 11.92
N ASN A 232 -1.44 0.97 10.74
CA ASN A 232 -2.77 1.32 10.25
C ASN A 232 -3.61 0.10 9.80
N GLY A 233 -3.06 -1.11 9.86
CA GLY A 233 -3.75 -2.36 9.52
C GLY A 233 -3.93 -2.60 8.03
N LYS A 234 -3.50 -1.67 7.15
CA LYS A 234 -3.64 -1.84 5.71
C LYS A 234 -2.75 -2.97 5.22
N ALA A 235 -3.30 -3.80 4.35
CA ALA A 235 -2.61 -4.94 3.77
C ALA A 235 -2.78 -5.01 2.25
N VAL A 236 -1.74 -5.49 1.59
CA VAL A 236 -1.68 -5.69 0.14
C VAL A 236 -1.09 -7.05 -0.15
N ILE A 237 -1.66 -7.75 -1.13
CA ILE A 237 -1.08 -8.95 -1.70
C ILE A 237 -0.18 -8.52 -2.85
N ALA A 238 1.09 -8.93 -2.79
CA ALA A 238 2.11 -8.51 -3.73
C ALA A 238 2.90 -9.70 -4.26
N ASP A 239 3.43 -9.57 -5.47
CA ASP A 239 4.41 -10.51 -6.01
C ASP A 239 5.83 -10.02 -5.72
N ILE A 240 6.73 -10.95 -5.43
CA ILE A 240 8.16 -10.65 -5.46
C ILE A 240 8.57 -10.57 -6.95
N ALA A 241 8.82 -9.35 -7.45
CA ALA A 241 9.19 -9.12 -8.84
C ALA A 241 10.54 -8.41 -9.03
N ASP A 242 11.25 -8.10 -7.94
CA ASP A 242 12.66 -7.74 -7.98
C ASP A 242 13.46 -8.25 -6.77
N THR A 243 14.79 -8.13 -6.84
CA THR A 243 15.70 -8.41 -5.73
C THR A 243 16.31 -7.11 -5.18
N GLY A 244 16.58 -7.12 -3.88
CA GLY A 244 17.02 -5.94 -3.15
C GLY A 244 16.02 -5.53 -2.07
N PRO A 245 16.25 -4.44 -1.34
CA PRO A 245 17.40 -3.53 -1.46
C PRO A 245 18.67 -4.10 -0.82
N ALA A 246 19.83 -3.50 -1.12
CA ALA A 246 21.09 -3.87 -0.50
C ALA A 246 21.13 -3.49 0.99
N GLU A 247 21.85 -4.27 1.82
CA GLU A 247 21.90 -4.09 3.27
C GLU A 247 22.31 -2.67 3.70
N TRP A 248 23.27 -2.06 2.98
CA TRP A 248 23.79 -0.72 3.29
C TRP A 248 22.73 0.38 3.15
N THR A 249 21.62 0.14 2.45
CA THR A 249 20.52 1.11 2.32
C THR A 249 19.73 1.27 3.62
N GLY A 250 19.86 0.32 4.55
CA GLY A 250 19.06 0.21 5.78
C GLY A 250 17.59 -0.14 5.55
N LYS A 251 17.16 -0.27 4.29
CA LYS A 251 15.85 -0.82 3.94
C LYS A 251 15.94 -2.35 3.97
N HIS A 252 14.80 -3.00 4.19
CA HIS A 252 14.68 -4.46 4.21
C HIS A 252 13.72 -4.98 3.14
N LEU A 253 12.95 -4.07 2.54
CA LEU A 253 11.97 -4.35 1.50
C LEU A 253 11.89 -3.13 0.57
N GLY A 254 11.67 -3.37 -0.72
CA GLY A 254 11.27 -2.35 -1.69
C GLY A 254 9.80 -2.53 -2.05
N GLY A 255 9.06 -1.43 -2.24
CA GLY A 255 7.67 -1.48 -2.70
C GLY A 255 7.45 -0.58 -3.91
N SER A 256 6.59 -1.05 -4.82
CA SER A 256 6.10 -0.25 -5.93
C SER A 256 5.49 1.07 -5.47
N PRO A 257 5.43 2.10 -6.33
CA PRO A 257 4.76 3.36 -6.01
C PRO A 257 3.34 3.18 -5.47
N GLU A 258 2.57 2.23 -6.03
CA GLU A 258 1.22 1.87 -5.64
C GLU A 258 1.14 1.25 -4.26
N ILE A 259 2.01 0.28 -3.96
CA ILE A 259 2.09 -0.34 -2.63
C ILE A 259 2.44 0.71 -1.58
N MET A 260 3.43 1.55 -1.88
CA MET A 260 3.87 2.59 -0.96
C MET A 260 2.78 3.63 -0.71
N ASP A 261 2.00 4.00 -1.72
CA ASP A 261 0.86 4.92 -1.55
C ASP A 261 -0.27 4.29 -0.74
N TYR A 262 -0.64 3.04 -1.10
CA TYR A 262 -1.74 2.33 -0.47
C TYR A 262 -1.47 2.09 1.02
N LEU A 263 -0.29 1.56 1.34
CA LEU A 263 0.16 1.30 2.72
C LEU A 263 0.46 2.58 3.50
N GLU A 264 0.43 3.76 2.87
CA GLU A 264 0.75 5.05 3.48
C GLU A 264 2.19 5.11 4.00
N ARG A 265 3.13 4.56 3.23
CA ARG A 265 4.56 4.54 3.53
C ARG A 265 5.34 5.66 2.81
N GLN A 266 4.63 6.64 2.25
CA GLN A 266 5.18 7.82 1.58
C GLN A 266 5.19 9.11 2.44
N ASP A 267 4.97 9.03 3.76
CA ASP A 267 4.67 10.17 4.64
C ASP A 267 5.88 11.06 5.06
N GLY A 268 6.86 11.22 4.17
CA GLY A 268 7.95 12.19 4.29
C GLY A 268 9.34 11.59 4.04
N THR A 269 9.58 10.39 4.55
CA THR A 269 10.85 9.64 4.34
C THR A 269 10.73 8.56 3.27
N ALA A 270 9.52 8.34 2.73
CA ALA A 270 9.21 7.26 1.79
C ALA A 270 9.69 5.88 2.29
N ARG A 271 9.59 5.66 3.62
CA ARG A 271 10.04 4.47 4.33
C ARG A 271 9.20 4.23 5.58
N GLY A 272 8.96 2.97 5.94
CA GLY A 272 8.34 2.66 7.24
C GLY A 272 8.20 1.16 7.53
N PRO A 273 7.77 0.78 8.74
CA PRO A 273 7.70 -0.61 9.15
C PRO A 273 6.63 -1.40 8.39
N VAL A 274 6.95 -2.62 7.98
CA VAL A 274 5.99 -3.56 7.40
C VAL A 274 6.27 -4.97 7.87
N LEU A 275 5.20 -5.75 7.96
CA LEU A 275 5.23 -7.20 8.07
C LEU A 275 5.05 -7.81 6.69
N TYR A 276 5.75 -8.90 6.40
CA TYR A 276 5.61 -9.60 5.14
C TYR A 276 5.82 -11.11 5.29
N PHE A 277 4.85 -11.88 4.77
CA PHE A 277 4.79 -13.33 4.87
C PHE A 277 4.37 -13.95 3.53
N PHE A 278 4.85 -15.16 3.25
CA PHE A 278 4.43 -15.89 2.05
C PHE A 278 2.96 -16.26 2.12
N ILE A 279 2.30 -16.26 0.97
CA ILE A 279 0.96 -16.82 0.80
C ILE A 279 1.12 -18.17 0.12
N ASP A 280 0.55 -19.22 0.72
CA ASP A 280 0.49 -20.54 0.10
C ASP A 280 -0.69 -20.59 -0.91
N ASP A 281 -0.38 -20.24 -2.15
CA ASP A 281 -1.30 -20.18 -3.28
C ASP A 281 -0.76 -20.96 -4.49
N PRO A 282 -0.74 -22.31 -4.42
CA PRO A 282 -0.17 -23.14 -5.48
C PRO A 282 -1.01 -23.14 -6.76
N GLY A 283 -2.28 -22.70 -6.66
CA GLY A 283 -3.22 -22.62 -7.78
C GLY A 283 -3.32 -21.24 -8.43
N ASP A 284 -2.52 -20.26 -8.00
CA ASP A 284 -2.56 -18.88 -8.50
C ASP A 284 -3.96 -18.23 -8.41
N THR A 285 -4.67 -18.49 -7.32
CA THR A 285 -6.06 -18.08 -7.10
C THR A 285 -6.21 -16.78 -6.31
N VAL A 286 -5.17 -16.37 -5.59
CA VAL A 286 -5.20 -15.18 -4.75
C VAL A 286 -4.81 -13.96 -5.57
N HIS A 287 -5.73 -13.02 -5.74
CA HIS A 287 -5.50 -11.82 -6.56
C HIS A 287 -4.54 -10.82 -5.89
N LEU A 288 -3.71 -10.17 -6.71
CA LEU A 288 -2.82 -9.10 -6.28
C LEU A 288 -3.62 -7.83 -5.92
N GLY A 289 -3.03 -7.01 -5.06
CA GLY A 289 -3.56 -5.70 -4.68
C GLY A 289 -4.16 -5.63 -3.27
N PRO A 290 -4.86 -4.53 -2.95
CA PRO A 290 -5.42 -4.26 -1.64
C PRO A 290 -6.32 -5.38 -1.12
N ILE A 291 -6.10 -5.79 0.13
CA ILE A 291 -7.00 -6.70 0.84
C ILE A 291 -7.53 -6.04 2.11
N GLN A 292 -8.80 -6.33 2.42
CA GLN A 292 -9.48 -5.85 3.62
C GLN A 292 -9.59 -6.97 4.65
N VAL A 293 -9.66 -6.59 5.92
CA VAL A 293 -10.03 -7.51 7.00
C VAL A 293 -11.43 -8.07 6.77
N GLN A 294 -11.64 -9.36 7.06
CA GLN A 294 -12.93 -10.06 6.92
C GLN A 294 -13.81 -9.94 8.17
#